data_AF-A0A3C0G603-F1
#
_entry.id   AF-A0A3C0G603-F1
#
_cell.length_a   1.000
_cell.length_b   1.000
_cell.length_c   1.000
_cell.angle_alpha   90.00
_cell.angle_beta   90.00
_cell.angle_gamma   90.00
#
_symmetry.space_group_name_H-M   'P 1'
#
loop_
_entity.id
_entity.type
_entity.pdbx_description
1 polymer ?
#
loop_
_entity_poly.entity_id
_entity_poly.type
_entity_poly.pdbx_seq_one_letter_code
_entity_poly.pdbx_strand_id
1 'polypeptide(L)' 'MGMSSFVMDCEEQFINSVSLRIGGCEQVSELLNLLTKDNCFADIAHMSANEQLEFVDELWNEFWSEYNV' A
#
# COMPACT_ATOMS: atom_id res chain seq x y z
N MET A 1 3.04 -26.61 4.03
CA MET A 1 3.77 -26.37 2.76
C MET A 1 3.19 -25.08 2.21
N GLY A 2 3.64 -23.92 2.67
CA GLY A 2 4.93 -23.35 2.28
C GLY A 2 4.81 -22.43 1.06
N MET A 3 3.60 -21.98 0.72
CA MET A 3 3.41 -20.93 -0.27
C MET A 3 3.70 -19.58 0.38
N SER A 4 4.93 -19.14 0.13
CA SER A 4 5.31 -17.73 -0.04
C SER A 4 5.47 -16.84 1.19
N SER A 5 6.47 -17.13 2.05
CA SER A 5 7.07 -16.10 2.92
C SER A 5 7.40 -14.83 2.12
N PHE A 6 7.91 -14.99 0.89
CA PHE A 6 8.24 -13.90 -0.02
C PHE A 6 7.07 -12.98 -0.41
N VAL A 7 5.84 -13.49 -0.51
CA VAL A 7 4.69 -12.65 -0.90
C VAL A 7 4.24 -11.82 0.30
N MET A 8 4.20 -12.43 1.49
CA MET A 8 3.99 -11.71 2.75
C MET A 8 5.05 -10.62 2.97
N ASP A 9 6.33 -10.93 2.77
CA ASP A 9 7.43 -9.96 2.88
C ASP A 9 7.32 -8.79 1.86
N CYS A 10 6.79 -9.06 0.65
CA CYS A 10 6.53 -8.02 -0.36
C CYS A 10 5.33 -7.14 0.01
N GLU A 11 4.24 -7.75 0.47
CA GLU A 11 3.05 -7.02 0.94
C GLU A 11 3.39 -6.16 2.19
N GLU A 12 4.14 -6.70 3.14
CA GLU A 12 4.61 -5.92 4.31
C GLU A 12 5.52 -4.77 3.90
N GLN A 13 6.42 -4.94 2.92
CA GLN A 13 7.23 -3.85 2.38
C GLN A 13 6.39 -2.78 1.68
N PHE A 14 5.36 -3.19 0.95
CA PHE A 14 4.39 -2.29 0.34
C PHE A 14 3.68 -1.47 1.41
N ILE A 15 3.11 -2.13 2.43
CA ILE A 15 2.42 -1.47 3.55
C ILE A 15 3.36 -0.50 4.26
N ASN A 16 4.61 -0.90 4.56
CA ASN A 16 5.56 -0.02 5.23
C ASN A 16 5.91 1.22 4.38
N SER A 17 6.08 1.03 3.08
CA SER A 17 6.33 2.13 2.13
C SER A 17 5.12 3.07 2.00
N VAL A 18 3.92 2.52 2.00
CA VAL A 18 2.65 3.27 2.04
C VAL A 18 2.57 4.06 3.34
N SER A 19 2.73 3.43 4.51
CA SER A 19 2.67 4.05 5.82
C SER A 19 3.75 5.12 6.07
N LEU A 20 4.91 5.01 5.44
CA LEU A 20 5.95 6.05 5.47
C LEU A 20 5.57 7.28 4.63
N ARG A 21 4.85 7.10 3.52
CA ARG A 21 4.48 8.17 2.59
C ARG A 21 3.14 8.80 2.93
N ILE A 22 2.19 8.02 3.43
CA ILE A 22 0.83 8.44 3.73
C ILE A 22 0.80 9.62 4.70
N GLY A 23 1.68 9.63 5.71
CA GLY A 23 1.77 10.74 6.67
C GLY A 23 2.25 12.07 6.05
N GLY A 24 2.85 12.02 4.86
CA GLY A 24 3.25 13.20 4.09
C GLY A 24 2.33 13.54 2.91
N CYS A 25 1.27 12.76 2.69
CA CYS A 25 0.30 12.97 1.61
C CYS A 25 -0.97 13.60 2.16
N GLU A 26 -1.56 14.56 1.45
CA GLU A 26 -2.86 15.13 1.82
C GLU A 26 -4.03 14.34 1.21
N GLN A 27 -3.77 13.61 0.12
CA GLN A 27 -4.80 12.85 -0.61
C GLN A 27 -4.32 11.45 -1.02
N VAL A 28 -5.24 10.48 -1.05
CA VAL A 28 -4.99 9.09 -1.50
C VAL A 28 -4.46 9.03 -2.95
N SER A 29 -4.87 9.98 -3.80
CA SER A 29 -4.38 10.07 -5.18
C SER A 29 -2.89 10.45 -5.26
N GLU A 30 -2.37 11.24 -4.31
CA GLU A 30 -0.94 11.55 -4.25
C GLU A 30 -0.15 10.33 -3.79
N LEU A 31 -0.66 9.60 -2.80
CA LEU A 31 -0.10 8.33 -2.37
C LEU A 31 -0.03 7.34 -3.55
N LEU A 32 -1.12 7.15 -4.29
CA LEU A 32 -1.16 6.29 -5.47
C LEU A 32 -0.13 6.70 -6.52
N ASN A 33 0.03 8.00 -6.76
CA ASN A 33 1.00 8.52 -7.73
C ASN A 33 2.44 8.26 -7.25
N LEU A 34 2.72 8.42 -5.96
CA LEU A 34 4.02 8.11 -5.35
C LEU A 34 4.33 6.61 -5.39
N LEU A 35 3.36 5.74 -5.10
CA LEU A 35 3.50 4.28 -5.19
C LEU A 35 3.72 3.84 -6.63
N THR A 36 3.05 4.48 -7.59
CA THR A 36 3.25 4.26 -9.03
C THR A 36 4.67 4.66 -9.43
N LYS A 37 5.14 5.81 -8.94
CA LYS A 37 6.47 6.35 -9.26
C LYS A 37 7.60 5.52 -8.67
N ASP A 38 7.43 4.97 -7.48
CA ASP A 38 8.40 4.08 -6.84
C ASP A 38 8.28 2.62 -7.28
N ASN A 39 7.33 2.31 -8.16
CA ASN A 39 7.09 0.96 -8.63
C ASN A 39 6.72 -0.01 -7.49
N CYS A 40 6.13 0.49 -6.39
CA CYS A 40 5.66 -0.33 -5.27
C CYS A 40 4.55 -1.32 -5.71
N PHE A 41 3.81 -1.00 -6.77
CA PHE A 41 2.86 -1.95 -7.37
C PHE A 41 3.51 -3.22 -7.93
N ALA A 42 4.84 -3.25 -8.10
CA ALA A 42 5.57 -4.46 -8.44
C ALA A 42 5.55 -5.49 -7.30
N ASP A 43 5.53 -5.05 -6.04
CA ASP A 43 5.45 -5.93 -4.87
C ASP A 43 4.06 -6.58 -4.74
N ILE A 44 3.01 -5.84 -5.13
CA ILE A 44 1.64 -6.33 -5.23
C ILE A 44 1.23 -6.68 -6.67
N ALA A 45 2.19 -7.02 -7.54
CA ALA A 45 1.93 -7.35 -8.95
C ALA A 45 1.08 -8.62 -9.15
N HIS A 46 0.93 -9.42 -8.09
CA HIS A 46 0.05 -10.58 -8.06
C HIS A 46 -1.44 -10.19 -7.96
N MET A 47 -1.74 -8.96 -7.55
CA MET A 47 -3.08 -8.39 -7.48
C MET A 47 -3.43 -7.63 -8.77
N SER A 48 -4.72 -7.60 -9.10
CA SER A 48 -5.23 -6.80 -10.23
C SER A 48 -5.20 -5.31 -9.90
N ALA A 49 -5.15 -4.43 -10.90
CA ALA A 49 -5.14 -2.98 -10.68
C ALA A 49 -6.30 -2.47 -9.80
N ASN A 50 -7.48 -3.11 -9.86
CA ASN A 50 -8.59 -2.77 -8.97
C ASN A 50 -8.32 -3.17 -7.51
N GLU A 51 -7.82 -4.40 -7.29
CA GLU A 51 -7.45 -4.90 -5.96
C GLU A 51 -6.35 -4.05 -5.34
N GLN A 52 -5.36 -3.63 -6.14
CA GLN A 52 -4.30 -2.73 -5.70
C GLN A 52 -4.85 -1.36 -5.25
N LEU A 53 -5.86 -0.82 -5.94
CA LEU A 53 -6.50 0.44 -5.56
C LEU A 53 -7.30 0.29 -4.27
N GLU A 54 -8.10 -0.79 -4.15
CA GLU A 54 -8.86 -1.09 -2.94
C GLU A 54 -7.93 -1.28 -1.74
N PHE A 55 -6.81 -1.99 -1.91
CA PHE A 55 -5.82 -2.20 -0.87
C PHE A 55 -5.17 -0.90 -0.39
N VAL A 56 -4.82 0.00 -1.30
CA VAL A 56 -4.28 1.33 -0.93
C VAL A 56 -5.34 2.20 -0.24
N ASP A 57 -6.60 2.13 -0.68
CA ASP A 57 -7.70 2.86 -0.05
C ASP A 57 -8.00 2.36 1.37
N GLU A 58 -7.97 1.04 1.58
CA GLU A 58 -8.09 0.43 2.91
C GLU A 58 -6.95 0.87 3.84
N LEU A 59 -5.69 0.75 3.39
CA LEU A 59 -4.53 1.22 4.17
C LEU A 59 -4.61 2.72 4.48
N TRP A 60 -5.15 3.50 3.53
CA TRP A 60 -5.36 4.92 3.74
C TRP A 60 -6.38 5.19 4.83
N ASN A 61 -7.56 4.58 4.72
CA ASN A 61 -8.62 4.73 5.72
C ASN A 61 -8.17 4.21 7.08
N GLU A 62 -7.44 3.09 7.16
CA GLU A 62 -6.95 2.53 8.42
C GLU A 62 -5.99 3.50 9.13
N PHE A 63 -4.98 4.03 8.42
CA PHE A 63 -4.01 4.97 8.98
C PHE A 63 -4.68 6.24 9.51
N TRP A 64 -5.57 6.84 8.71
CA TRP A 64 -6.28 8.07 9.13
C TRP A 64 -7.37 7.80 10.15
N SER A 65 -7.97 6.61 10.17
CA SER A 65 -8.92 6.20 11.20
C SER A 65 -8.22 5.99 12.54
N GLU A 66 -7.01 5.42 12.57
CA GLU A 66 -6.20 5.32 13.78
C GLU A 66 -5.76 6.71 14.28
N TYR A 67 -5.49 7.65 13.37
CA TYR A 67 -5.12 9.02 13.72
C TYR A 67 -6.29 9.88 14.22
N ASN A 68 -7.54 9.45 14.02
CA ASN A 68 -8.75 10.20 14.40
C ASN A 68 -9.31 9.86 15.79
N VAL A 69 -8.50 9.26 16.66
CA VAL A 69 -8.80 8.96 18.09
C VAL A 69 -7.97 9.84 19.01
#